data_AF-A0A8J5N7F1-F1
#
_entry.id   AF-A0A8J5N7F1-F1
#
_cell.length_a   1.000
_cell.length_b   1.000
_cell.length_c   1.000
_cell.angle_alpha   90.00
_cell.angle_beta   90.00
_cell.angle_gamma   90.00
#
_symmetry.space_group_name_H-M   'P 1'
#
loop_
_entity.id
_entity.type
_entity.pdbx_description
1 polymer ?
#
loop_
_entity_poly.entity_id
_entity_poly.type
_entity_poly.pdbx_seq_one_letter_code
_entity_poly.pdbx_strand_id
1 'polypeptide(L)'
;MELQKQNEEKLREACCYGDNEGVIALVTRGTNINSKHDINGWTGLHWATKRGNIETVRLLLANGADPDIENSQSQTPAQLTTIPQILQLLGTYYLFCDALLC
;
A
#
# COMPACT_ATOMS: atom_id res chain seq x y z
N MET A 1 -20.36 12.33 4.56
CA MET A 1 -18.94 12.70 4.37
C MET A 1 -18.05 12.21 5.52
N GLU A 2 -18.50 12.20 6.78
CA GLU A 2 -17.67 11.72 7.92
C GLU A 2 -17.41 10.21 7.93
N LEU A 3 -18.38 9.39 7.50
CA LEU A 3 -18.27 7.93 7.56
C LEU A 3 -17.17 7.36 6.64
N GLN A 4 -16.99 7.94 5.44
CA GLN A 4 -15.92 7.51 4.53
C GLN A 4 -14.55 7.87 5.10
N LYS A 5 -14.37 9.12 5.53
CA LYS A 5 -13.10 9.57 6.13
C LYS A 5 -12.68 8.70 7.33
N GLN A 6 -13.64 8.32 8.16
CA GLN A 6 -13.39 7.43 9.30
C GLN A 6 -13.04 5.99 8.88
N ASN A 7 -13.69 5.45 7.83
CA ASN A 7 -13.39 4.11 7.32
C ASN A 7 -12.00 4.05 6.68
N GLU A 8 -11.63 5.08 5.92
CA GLU A 8 -10.32 5.17 5.30
C GLU A 8 -9.22 5.30 6.39
N GLU A 9 -9.45 6.08 7.46
CA GLU A 9 -8.53 6.14 8.62
C GLU A 9 -8.39 4.78 9.33
N LYS A 10 -9.48 4.04 9.51
CA LYS A 10 -9.43 2.67 10.05
C LYS A 10 -8.66 1.73 9.12
N LEU A 11 -8.75 1.93 7.80
CA LEU A 11 -8.02 1.12 6.83
C LEU A 11 -6.51 1.36 6.99
N ARG A 12 -6.09 2.61 7.20
CA ARG A 12 -4.70 2.95 7.54
C ARG A 12 -4.24 2.21 8.78
N GLU A 13 -5.02 2.22 9.86
CA GLU A 13 -4.66 1.53 11.11
C GLU A 13 -4.51 0.04 10.88
N ALA A 14 -5.47 -0.59 10.20
CA ALA A 14 -5.40 -2.00 9.86
C ALA A 14 -4.14 -2.32 9.05
N CYS A 15 -3.80 -1.50 8.05
CA CYS A 15 -2.57 -1.67 7.26
C CYS A 15 -1.29 -1.49 8.08
N CYS A 16 -1.29 -0.54 9.02
CA CYS A 16 -0.17 -0.22 9.88
C CYS A 16 0.11 -1.32 10.92
N TYR A 17 -0.95 -1.96 11.45
CA TYR A 17 -0.84 -3.05 12.41
C TYR A 17 -0.74 -4.43 11.76
N GLY A 18 -1.01 -4.54 10.46
CA GLY A 18 -1.07 -5.83 9.76
C GLY A 18 -2.35 -6.61 10.07
N ASP A 19 -3.43 -5.90 10.39
CA ASP A 19 -4.75 -6.49 10.61
C ASP A 19 -5.43 -6.81 9.28
N ASN A 20 -5.20 -8.03 8.82
CA ASN A 20 -5.71 -8.56 7.57
C ASN A 20 -7.24 -8.66 7.54
N GLU A 21 -7.86 -9.05 8.67
CA GLU A 21 -9.31 -9.16 8.78
C GLU A 21 -9.97 -7.79 8.73
N GLY A 22 -9.38 -6.81 9.43
CA GLY A 22 -9.79 -5.41 9.38
C GLY A 22 -9.75 -4.83 7.97
N VAL A 23 -8.67 -5.11 7.22
CA VAL A 23 -8.56 -4.70 5.81
C VAL A 23 -9.71 -5.28 4.97
N ILE A 24 -9.95 -6.58 5.03
CA ILE A 24 -11.01 -7.24 4.25
C ILE A 24 -12.40 -6.67 4.61
N ALA A 25 -12.67 -6.49 5.90
CA ALA A 25 -13.93 -5.95 6.37
C ALA A 25 -14.18 -4.53 5.85
N LEU A 26 -13.14 -3.68 5.80
CA LEU A 26 -13.24 -2.31 5.33
C LEU A 26 -13.36 -2.22 3.81
N VAL A 27 -12.63 -3.06 3.08
CA VAL A 27 -12.77 -3.18 1.62
C VAL A 27 -14.19 -3.62 1.24
N THR A 28 -14.75 -4.60 1.95
CA THR A 28 -16.12 -5.09 1.74
C THR A 28 -17.17 -4.00 1.98
N ARG A 29 -16.88 -3.04 2.87
CA ARG A 29 -17.73 -1.87 3.12
C ARG A 29 -17.65 -0.79 2.03
N GLY A 30 -16.88 -1.00 0.97
CA GLY A 30 -16.68 -0.04 -0.11
C GLY A 30 -15.71 1.08 0.25
N THR A 31 -14.78 0.83 1.17
CA THR A 31 -13.70 1.79 1.49
C THR A 31 -12.72 1.85 0.33
N ASN A 32 -12.33 3.06 -0.07
CA ASN A 32 -11.36 3.24 -1.13
C ASN A 32 -9.96 2.85 -0.64
N ILE A 33 -9.39 1.80 -1.22
CA ILE A 33 -8.07 1.25 -0.86
C ILE A 33 -6.93 2.20 -1.24
N ASN A 34 -7.15 2.98 -2.29
CA ASN A 34 -6.19 3.90 -2.88
C ASN A 34 -6.32 5.32 -2.31
N SER A 35 -7.13 5.50 -1.25
CA SER A 35 -7.25 6.80 -0.61
C SER A 35 -5.91 7.24 -0.03
N LYS A 36 -5.53 8.46 -0.40
CA LYS A 36 -4.35 9.13 0.15
C LYS A 36 -4.72 9.73 1.50
N HIS A 37 -3.96 9.33 2.50
CA HIS A 37 -4.11 9.74 3.89
C HIS A 37 -3.07 10.76 4.30
N ASP A 38 -3.47 11.56 5.28
CA ASP A 38 -2.62 12.50 6.01
C ASP A 38 -2.00 13.59 5.14
N ILE A 39 -1.24 14.47 5.80
CA ILE A 39 -0.41 15.49 5.15
C ILE A 39 0.64 14.90 4.21
N ASN A 40 1.02 13.64 4.44
CA ASN A 40 2.05 12.94 3.69
C ASN A 40 1.50 12.26 2.43
N GLY A 41 0.19 12.18 2.23
CA GLY A 41 -0.42 11.56 1.07
C GLY A 41 -0.18 10.05 0.95
N TRP A 42 -0.01 9.35 2.08
CA TRP A 42 0.28 7.90 2.08
C TRP A 42 -0.98 7.09 1.86
N THR A 43 -0.90 6.05 1.06
CA THR A 43 -1.97 5.03 0.95
C THR A 43 -1.76 3.91 1.96
N GLY A 44 -2.77 3.05 2.16
CA GLY A 44 -2.63 1.84 2.99
C GLY A 44 -1.43 0.98 2.56
N LEU A 45 -1.14 0.94 1.25
CA LEU A 45 -0.03 0.18 0.69
C LEU A 45 1.34 0.73 1.09
N HIS A 46 1.50 2.05 1.22
CA HIS A 46 2.74 2.66 1.75
C HIS A 46 3.00 2.23 3.19
N TRP A 47 1.96 2.23 4.03
CA TRP A 47 2.06 1.83 5.44
C TRP A 47 2.40 0.35 5.58
N ALA A 48 1.67 -0.53 4.88
CA ALA A 48 1.91 -1.96 4.91
C ALA A 48 3.33 -2.31 4.43
N THR A 49 3.79 -1.64 3.36
CA THR A 49 5.11 -1.82 2.78
C THR A 49 6.23 -1.35 3.71
N LYS A 50 6.08 -0.16 4.30
CA LYS A 50 7.05 0.40 5.26
C LYS A 50 7.15 -0.41 6.55
N ARG A 51 6.06 -1.06 6.96
CA ARG A 51 6.02 -1.97 8.12
C ARG A 51 6.60 -3.34 7.82
N GLY A 52 6.75 -3.72 6.55
CA GLY A 52 7.20 -5.05 6.17
C GLY A 52 6.12 -6.12 6.23
N ASN A 53 4.84 -5.71 6.27
CA ASN A 53 3.71 -6.63 6.40
C ASN A 53 3.37 -7.25 5.03
N ILE A 54 4.11 -8.29 4.66
CA ILE A 54 4.00 -8.97 3.35
C ILE A 54 2.55 -9.43 3.07
N GLU A 55 1.89 -10.00 4.07
CA GLU A 55 0.54 -10.55 3.88
C GLU A 55 -0.49 -9.44 3.67
N THR A 56 -0.37 -8.35 4.42
CA THR A 56 -1.21 -7.16 4.24
C THR A 56 -0.97 -6.50 2.88
N VAL A 57 0.29 -6.41 2.42
CA VAL A 57 0.61 -5.95 1.07
C VAL A 57 -0.05 -6.83 0.01
N ARG A 58 0.07 -8.16 0.15
CA ARG A 58 -0.56 -9.12 -0.76
C ARG A 58 -2.07 -8.94 -0.79
N LEU A 59 -2.72 -8.78 0.37
CA LEU A 59 -4.16 -8.56 0.46
C LEU A 59 -4.58 -7.26 -0.22
N LEU A 60 -3.86 -6.17 0.03
CA LEU A 60 -4.15 -4.88 -0.61
C LEU A 60 -4.06 -5.00 -2.13
N LEU A 61 -2.98 -5.56 -2.66
CA LEU A 61 -2.80 -5.78 -4.10
C LEU A 61 -3.87 -6.70 -4.68
N ALA A 62 -4.22 -7.79 -3.98
CA ALA A 62 -5.29 -8.70 -4.40
C ALA A 62 -6.66 -8.04 -4.44
N ASN A 63 -6.88 -6.99 -3.64
CA ASN A 63 -8.10 -6.20 -3.63
C ASN A 63 -8.04 -4.97 -4.57
N GLY A 64 -7.01 -4.86 -5.43
CA GLY A 64 -6.90 -3.78 -6.41
C GLY A 64 -6.22 -2.51 -5.90
N ALA A 65 -5.40 -2.60 -4.84
CA ALA A 65 -4.51 -1.51 -4.47
C ALA A 65 -3.52 -1.22 -5.61
N ASP A 66 -3.33 0.07 -5.89
CA ASP A 66 -2.41 0.53 -6.91
C ASP A 66 -1.00 0.77 -6.30
N PRO A 67 0.02 0.00 -6.74
CA PRO A 67 1.39 0.12 -6.26
C PRO A 67 2.15 1.31 -6.82
N ASP A 68 1.63 2.00 -7.83
CA ASP A 68 2.30 3.12 -8.49
C ASP A 68 1.88 4.47 -7.91
N ILE A 69 0.99 4.47 -6.90
CA ILE A 69 0.56 5.71 -6.25
C ILE A 69 1.74 6.33 -5.52
N GLU A 70 2.06 7.57 -5.87
CA GLU A 70 3.04 8.36 -5.15
C GLU A 70 2.44 9.13 -3.97
N ASN A 71 3.19 9.17 -2.88
CA ASN A 71 2.90 10.03 -1.74
C ASN A 71 3.28 11.51 -1.99
N SER A 72 3.09 12.39 -1.00
CA SER A 72 3.45 13.81 -1.10
C SER A 72 4.95 14.06 -1.29
N GLN A 73 5.82 13.07 -1.05
CA GLN A 73 7.26 13.12 -1.31
C GLN A 73 7.63 12.55 -2.69
N SER A 74 6.64 12.30 -3.57
CA SER A 74 6.84 11.63 -4.86
C SER A 74 7.48 10.25 -4.73
N GLN A 75 7.20 9.56 -3.61
CA GLN A 75 7.69 8.22 -3.37
C GLN A 75 6.59 7.19 -3.58
N THR A 76 6.90 6.11 -4.29
CA THR A 76 6.03 4.93 -4.38
C THR A 76 6.21 4.02 -3.17
N PRO A 77 5.24 3.13 -2.84
CA PRO A 77 5.40 2.13 -1.79
C PRO A 77 6.69 1.33 -1.92
N ALA A 78 7.11 0.98 -3.14
CA ALA A 78 8.33 0.22 -3.39
C ALA A 78 9.59 0.95 -2.92
N GLN A 79 9.63 2.28 -3.04
CA GLN A 79 10.77 3.09 -2.58
C GLN A 79 10.84 3.21 -1.04
N LEU A 80 9.79 2.81 -0.32
CA LEU A 80 9.75 2.84 1.15
C LEU A 80 10.24 1.55 1.81
N THR A 81 10.54 0.51 1.04
CA THR A 81 10.98 -0.79 1.55
C THR A 81 12.27 -1.26 0.89
N THR A 82 13.03 -2.07 1.61
CA THR A 82 14.19 -2.80 1.09
C THR A 82 13.96 -4.31 1.10
N ILE A 83 12.75 -4.76 1.47
CA ILE A 83 12.42 -6.17 1.60
C ILE A 83 12.19 -6.77 0.21
N PRO A 84 13.03 -7.75 -0.23
CA PRO A 84 12.94 -8.29 -1.58
C PRO A 84 11.57 -8.88 -1.91
N GLN A 85 10.95 -9.54 -0.93
CA GLN A 85 9.63 -10.16 -1.11
C GLN A 85 8.52 -9.13 -1.36
N ILE A 86 8.58 -7.95 -0.73
CA ILE A 86 7.60 -6.89 -0.95
C ILE A 86 7.88 -6.19 -2.29
N LEU A 87 9.14 -5.94 -2.62
CA LEU A 87 9.52 -5.42 -3.94
C LEU A 87 9.03 -6.32 -5.08
N GLN A 88 9.16 -7.64 -4.90
CA GLN A 88 8.63 -8.62 -5.85
C GLN A 88 7.10 -8.55 -5.96
N LEU A 89 6.38 -8.40 -4.85
CA LEU A 89 4.92 -8.25 -4.86
C LEU A 89 4.46 -6.96 -5.56
N LEU A 90 5.21 -5.87 -5.37
CA LEU A 90 4.96 -4.59 -6.03
C LEU A 90 5.41 -4.57 -7.50
N GLY A 91 6.01 -5.66 -8.00
CA GLY A 91 6.31 -5.83 -9.42
C GLY A 91 7.47 -4.98 -9.95
N THR A 92 8.18 -4.23 -9.12
CA THR A 92 9.26 -3.32 -9.57
C THR A 92 10.57 -4.03 -9.97
N TYR A 93 10.53 -5.34 -10.22
CA TYR A 93 11.71 -6.13 -10.57
C TYR A 93 12.10 -6.14 -12.05
N TYR A 94 11.54 -5.25 -12.87
CA TYR A 94 11.91 -5.12 -14.30
C TYR A 94 12.60 -3.80 -14.68
N LEU A 95 12.80 -2.84 -13.78
CA LEU A 95 13.49 -1.58 -14.15
C LEU A 95 14.97 -1.49 -13.76
N PHE A 96 15.50 -2.44 -12.97
CA PHE A 96 16.92 -2.45 -12.59
C PHE A 96 17.77 -3.50 -13.29
N CYS A 97 17.18 -4.39 -14.12
CA CYS A 97 17.95 -5.33 -14.94
C CYS A 97 18.18 -4.86 -16.39
N ASP A 98 17.45 -3.86 -16.90
CA ASP A 98 17.65 -3.33 -18.26
C ASP A 98 18.62 -2.12 -18.32
N ALA A 99 19.42 -1.91 -17.28
CA ALA A 99 20.59 -1.03 -17.34
C ALA A 99 21.90 -1.79 -17.65
N LEU A 100 21.82 -3.06 -18.10
CA LEU A 100 22.97 -3.87 -18.48
C LEU A 100 22.84 -4.52 -19.87
N LEU A 101 22.16 -3.86 -20.82
CA LEU A 101 22.21 -4.25 -22.24
C LEU A 101 22.14 -3.08 -23.24
N CYS A 102 22.88 -1.99 -22.97
CA CYS A 102 23.40 -1.09 -24.00
C CYS A 102 24.85 -0.74 -23.67
#